data_AF-A0A3D4NW34-F1
#
_entry.id   AF-A0A3D4NW34-F1
#
_cell.length_a   1.000
_cell.length_b   1.000
_cell.length_c   1.000
_cell.angle_alpha   90.00
_cell.angle_beta   90.00
_cell.angle_gamma   90.00
#
_symmetry.space_group_name_H-M   'P 1'
#
loop_
_entity.id
_entity.type
_entity.pdbx_description
1 polymer ?
#
loop_
_entity_poly.entity_id
_entity_poly.type
_entity_poly.pdbx_seq_one_letter_code
_entity_poly.pdbx_strand_id
1 'polypeptide(L)'
;NPIIGLARELIKNGDLGQIISFQGEFSEDFMADPASPWSWRCDAEHAGGALADLGSHLLAMARYLLGDVEAVCADTQTVHQQRPATTGSQ
;
A
#
# COMPACT_ATOMS: atom_id res chain seq x y z
N ASN A 1 -13.24 5.02 -7.57
CA ASN A 1 -13.56 5.76 -6.33
C ASN A 1 -13.93 7.20 -6.71
N PRO A 2 -15.20 7.62 -6.58
CA PRO A 2 -15.66 8.96 -6.95
C PRO A 2 -14.92 10.10 -6.24
N ILE A 3 -14.50 9.89 -4.98
CA ILE A 3 -13.78 10.89 -4.19
C ILE A 3 -12.39 11.15 -4.78
N ILE A 4 -11.69 10.10 -5.21
CA ILE A 4 -10.38 10.23 -5.89
C ILE A 4 -10.55 10.94 -7.24
N GLY A 5 -11.67 10.69 -7.94
CA GLY A 5 -12.01 11.40 -9.18
C GLY A 5 -12.15 12.91 -8.96
N LEU A 6 -12.96 13.31 -7.97
CA LEU A 6 -13.15 14.71 -7.62
C LEU A 6 -11.84 15.37 -7.16
N ALA A 7 -11.04 14.70 -6.33
CA ALA A 7 -9.74 15.22 -5.91
C ALA A 7 -8.83 15.53 -7.10
N ARG A 8 -8.81 14.64 -8.11
CA ARG A 8 -8.04 14.87 -9.34
C ARG A 8 -8.56 16.06 -10.15
N GLU A 9 -9.88 16.24 -10.22
CA GLU A 9 -10.48 17.38 -10.91
C GLU A 9 -10.10 18.70 -10.23
N LEU A 10 -10.20 18.78 -8.90
CA LEU A 10 -9.78 19.96 -8.12
C LEU A 10 -8.30 20.31 -8.34
N ILE A 11 -7.43 19.29 -8.36
CA ILE A 11 -6.00 19.48 -8.65
C ILE A 11 -5.81 20.02 -10.08
N LYS A 12 -6.44 19.38 -11.07
CA LYS A 12 -6.31 19.76 -12.49
C LYS A 12 -6.85 21.14 -12.79
N ASN A 13 -7.93 21.55 -12.13
CA ASN A 13 -8.54 22.87 -12.30
C ASN A 13 -7.72 23.99 -11.62
N GLY A 14 -6.75 23.63 -10.76
CA GLY A 14 -5.97 24.59 -9.99
C GLY A 14 -6.69 25.12 -8.75
N ASP A 15 -7.82 24.51 -8.37
CA ASP A 15 -8.66 24.94 -7.25
C ASP A 15 -7.92 24.85 -5.90
N LEU A 16 -6.88 23.99 -5.83
CA LEU A 16 -6.04 23.78 -4.65
C LEU A 16 -4.69 24.54 -4.72
N GLY A 17 -4.45 25.30 -5.79
CA GLY A 17 -3.16 25.94 -6.04
C GLY A 17 -2.04 24.91 -6.29
N GLN A 18 -0.81 25.26 -5.89
CA GLN A 18 0.34 24.37 -6.02
C GLN A 18 0.31 23.30 -4.93
N ILE A 19 0.30 22.03 -5.34
CA ILE A 19 0.45 20.91 -4.40
C ILE A 19 1.92 20.81 -3.97
N ILE A 20 2.16 20.88 -2.66
CA ILE A 20 3.50 20.82 -2.07
C ILE A 20 3.81 19.43 -1.48
N SER A 21 2.80 18.73 -0.97
CA SER A 21 2.98 17.46 -0.27
C SER A 21 1.76 16.55 -0.39
N PHE A 22 2.02 15.25 -0.43
CA PHE A 22 1.01 14.20 -0.32
C PHE A 22 1.33 13.31 0.88
N GLN A 23 0.29 12.96 1.65
CA GLN A 23 0.37 12.00 2.74
C GLN A 23 -0.77 11.00 2.58
N GLY A 24 -0.45 9.72 2.69
CA GLY A 24 -1.42 8.64 2.57
C GLY A 24 -1.06 7.50 3.51
N GLU A 25 -2.08 6.91 4.10
CA GLU A 25 -1.98 5.77 5.01
C GLU A 25 -2.97 4.69 4.56
N PHE A 26 -2.55 3.44 4.62
CA PHE A 26 -3.39 2.29 4.35
C PHE A 26 -3.05 1.23 5.40
N SER A 27 -3.95 1.09 6.36
CA SER A 27 -3.80 0.24 7.53
C SER A 27 -4.84 -0.88 7.47
N GLU A 28 -4.38 -2.11 7.66
CA GLU A 28 -5.19 -3.34 7.64
C GLU A 28 -4.71 -4.29 8.74
N ASP A 29 -5.61 -5.10 9.30
CA ASP A 29 -5.34 -5.94 10.48
C ASP A 29 -5.52 -7.46 10.23
N PHE A 30 -5.90 -7.88 9.03
CA PHE A 30 -6.25 -9.27 8.73
C PHE A 30 -5.09 -10.28 8.91
N MET A 31 -3.84 -9.81 9.00
CA MET A 31 -2.65 -10.60 9.34
C MET A 31 -1.98 -10.18 10.67
N ALA A 32 -2.67 -9.44 11.54
CA ALA A 32 -2.09 -8.94 12.79
C ALA A 32 -1.89 -10.03 13.86
N ASP A 33 -2.64 -11.14 13.79
CA ASP A 33 -2.46 -12.26 14.73
C ASP A 33 -1.26 -13.12 14.31
N PRO A 34 -0.22 -13.30 15.15
CA PRO A 34 0.90 -14.19 14.86
C PRO A 34 0.51 -15.68 14.76
N ALA A 35 -0.62 -16.09 15.33
CA ALA A 35 -1.13 -17.45 15.24
C ALA A 35 -1.87 -17.73 13.91
N SER A 36 -2.18 -16.70 13.11
CA SER A 36 -2.76 -16.89 11.78
C SER A 36 -1.82 -17.72 10.89
N PRO A 37 -2.32 -18.79 10.23
CA PRO A 37 -1.50 -19.68 9.44
C PRO A 37 -0.74 -18.98 8.33
N TRP A 38 0.42 -19.53 7.98
CA TRP A 38 1.17 -19.11 6.81
C TRP A 38 0.34 -19.33 5.52
N SER A 39 0.44 -18.38 4.60
CA SER A 39 -0.17 -18.42 3.26
C SER A 39 0.76 -17.77 2.24
N TRP A 40 0.45 -17.93 0.95
CA TRP A 40 1.18 -17.34 -0.17
C TRP A 40 1.45 -15.84 -0.04
N ARG A 41 0.59 -15.08 0.68
CA ARG A 41 0.80 -13.65 0.97
C ARG A 41 2.06 -13.37 1.80
N CYS A 42 2.52 -14.37 2.55
CA CYS A 42 3.73 -14.29 3.36
C CYS A 42 5.00 -14.63 2.57
N ASP A 43 4.88 -15.09 1.32
CA ASP A 43 6.02 -15.26 0.43
C ASP A 43 6.41 -13.90 -0.17
N ALA A 44 7.55 -13.35 0.26
CA ALA A 44 8.01 -12.05 -0.18
C ALA A 44 8.41 -12.04 -1.67
N GLU A 45 8.97 -13.13 -2.19
CA GLU A 45 9.40 -13.21 -3.59
C GLU A 45 8.19 -13.27 -4.53
N HIS A 46 7.13 -13.94 -4.11
CA HIS A 46 5.93 -14.12 -4.93
C HIS A 46 4.88 -13.03 -4.72
N ALA A 47 4.61 -12.64 -3.48
CA ALA A 47 3.52 -11.74 -3.12
C ALA A 47 3.96 -10.30 -2.80
N GLY A 48 5.25 -10.06 -2.50
CA GLY A 48 5.79 -8.73 -2.19
C GLY A 48 5.32 -8.14 -0.84
N GLY A 49 4.54 -8.88 -0.05
CA GLY A 49 4.07 -8.50 1.28
C GLY A 49 3.18 -7.25 1.29
N ALA A 50 3.14 -6.56 2.43
CA ALA A 50 2.32 -5.37 2.64
C ALA A 50 2.61 -4.24 1.65
N LEU A 51 3.86 -4.11 1.20
CA LEU A 51 4.25 -3.09 0.23
C LEU A 51 3.56 -3.30 -1.12
N ALA A 52 3.49 -4.54 -1.60
CA ALA A 52 2.84 -4.87 -2.86
C ALA A 52 1.31 -4.95 -2.73
N ASP A 53 0.79 -5.49 -1.62
CA ASP A 53 -0.65 -5.64 -1.41
C ASP A 53 -1.32 -4.29 -1.11
N LEU A 54 -0.81 -3.52 -0.15
CA LEU A 54 -1.41 -2.27 0.33
C LEU A 54 -0.73 -1.04 -0.26
N GLY A 55 0.61 -1.03 -0.20
CA GLY A 55 1.42 0.11 -0.63
C GLY A 55 1.27 0.43 -2.12
N SER A 56 1.02 -0.57 -2.96
CA SER A 56 0.79 -0.39 -4.40
C SER A 56 -0.44 0.47 -4.69
N HIS A 57 -1.50 0.37 -3.88
CA HIS A 57 -2.70 1.18 -4.02
C HIS A 57 -2.44 2.65 -3.66
N LEU A 58 -1.71 2.91 -2.56
CA LEU A 58 -1.31 4.27 -2.19
C LEU A 58 -0.39 4.88 -3.24
N LEU A 59 0.60 4.13 -3.73
CA LEU A 59 1.51 4.58 -4.77
C LEU A 59 0.76 4.88 -6.07
N ALA A 60 -0.18 4.02 -6.46
CA ALA A 60 -1.04 4.26 -7.62
C ALA A 60 -1.89 5.51 -7.46
N MET A 61 -2.43 5.76 -6.25
CA MET A 61 -3.21 6.97 -5.95
C MET A 61 -2.36 8.24 -6.04
N ALA A 62 -1.17 8.23 -5.43
CA ALA A 62 -0.22 9.35 -5.52
C ALA A 62 0.10 9.65 -6.99
N ARG A 63 0.42 8.61 -7.78
CA ARG A 63 0.73 8.77 -9.21
C ARG A 63 -0.44 9.28 -10.04
N TYR A 64 -1.64 8.79 -9.75
CA TYR A 64 -2.86 9.19 -10.45
C TYR A 64 -3.21 10.67 -10.21
N LEU A 65 -2.99 11.16 -8.99
CA LEU A 65 -3.27 12.53 -8.58
C LEU A 65 -2.17 13.51 -8.98
N LEU A 66 -0.89 13.12 -8.83
CA LEU A 66 0.24 14.06 -8.84
C LEU A 66 1.30 13.79 -9.91
N GLY A 67 1.28 12.62 -10.58
CA GLY A 67 2.27 12.26 -11.60
C GLY A 67 3.33 11.26 -11.11
N ASP A 68 4.36 11.04 -11.92
CA ASP A 68 5.34 9.99 -11.65
C ASP A 68 6.26 10.28 -10.44
N VAL A 69 6.71 9.22 -9.78
CA VAL A 69 7.63 9.29 -8.65
C VAL A 69 9.06 9.28 -9.17
N GLU A 70 9.84 10.30 -8.83
CA GLU A 70 11.22 10.46 -9.28
C GLU A 70 12.22 9.66 -8.43
N ALA A 71 12.00 9.61 -7.11
CA ALA A 71 12.86 8.92 -6.16
C ALA A 71 12.07 8.45 -4.94
N VAL A 72 12.58 7.41 -4.26
CA VAL A 72 11.99 6.86 -3.05
C VAL A 72 13.04 6.68 -1.97
N CYS A 73 12.60 6.81 -0.72
CA CYS A 73 13.31 6.36 0.47
C CYS A 73 12.29 5.60 1.31
N ALA A 74 12.61 4.37 1.71
CA ALA A 74 11.67 3.48 2.36
C ALA A 74 12.38 2.69 3.46
N ASP A 75 11.61 2.38 4.50
CA ASP A 75 11.96 1.42 5.54
C ASP A 75 10.85 0.37 5.59
N THR A 76 11.23 -0.90 5.74
CA THR A 76 10.29 -2.02 5.74
C THR A 76 10.57 -2.95 6.90
N GLN A 77 9.49 -3.50 7.48
CA GLN A 77 9.59 -4.38 8.63
C GLN A 77 8.69 -5.60 8.47
N THR A 78 9.26 -6.78 8.73
CA THR A 78 8.50 -8.01 8.97
C THR A 78 8.26 -8.16 10.47
N VAL A 79 7.08 -7.77 10.94
CA VAL A 79 6.72 -7.80 12.38
C VAL A 79 6.61 -9.24 12.91
N HIS A 80 5.99 -10.14 12.14
CA HIS A 80 5.87 -11.55 12.47
C HIS A 80 6.74 -12.39 11.52
N GLN A 81 7.94 -12.76 11.97
CA GLN A 81 8.92 -13.50 11.15
C GLN A 81 8.55 -14.97 10.93
N GLN A 82 7.69 -15.52 11.78
CA GLN A 82 7.27 -16.92 11.74
C GLN A 82 5.76 -17.01 11.97
N ARG A 83 5.15 -17.98 11.29
CA ARG A 83 3.73 -18.32 11.41
C ARG A 83 3.56 -19.84 11.38
N PRO A 84 2.53 -20.40 12.03
CA PRO A 84 2.29 -21.83 11.97
C PRO A 84 1.91 -22.26 10.54
N ALA A 85 2.44 -23.39 10.10
CA ALA A 85 1.95 -24.07 8.89
C ALA A 85 0.77 -24.96 9.27
N THR A 86 -0.28 -24.95 8.44
CA THR A 86 -1.45 -25.84 8.60
C THR A 86 -1.73 -26.58 7.30
N THR A 87 -2.51 -27.66 7.36
CA THR A 87 -2.94 -28.37 6.15
C THR A 87 -3.69 -27.41 5.22
N GLY A 88 -3.12 -27.12 4.05
CA GLY A 88 -3.66 -26.13 3.10
C GLY A 88 -2.90 -24.81 3.04
N SER A 89 -1.88 -24.61 3.89
CA SER A 89 -0.87 -23.56 3.70
C SER A 89 -0.13 -23.81 2.38
N GLN A 90 -0.39 -22.95 1.38
CA GLN A 90 0.30 -22.86 0.09
C GLN A 90 0.81 -21.46 -0.11
#